data_AF-A0A1E1WP73-F1
#
_entry.id   AF-A0A1E1WP73-F1
#
_cell.length_a   1.000
_cell.length_b   1.000
_cell.length_c   1.000
_cell.angle_alpha   90.00
_cell.angle_beta   90.00
_cell.angle_gamma   90.00
#
_symmetry.space_group_name_H-M   'P 1'
#
loop_
_entity.id
_entity.type
_entity.pdbx_description
1 polymer ?
#
loop_
_entity_poly.entity_id
_entity_poly.type
_entity_poly.pdbx_seq_one_letter_code
_entity_poly.pdbx_strand_id
1 'polypeptide(L)'
;MKTDVLLLYMCVFVCGLCECKTFTRCSLATELIKTKLIEKTFLGNWVCLIEKESNRDTKAYIETASGKKYYGLYQIPNRWCREGKKGGDCNIKCELLLDDDIRDDTECAVNIFHKEGFKYWPKWTTRCKNDNFITTEIYKCPDLSTRSEDLLRSESLRRRRKQARVGMKLVTSPKTYFVDHVLRGQAIAAS
;
A
#
# COMPACT_ATOMS: atom_id res chain seq x y z
N MET A 1 -15.78 -39.99 30.63
CA MET A 1 -16.97 -39.63 29.80
C MET A 1 -17.24 -38.13 29.78
N LYS A 2 -17.55 -37.46 30.89
CA LYS A 2 -17.86 -36.00 30.88
C LYS A 2 -16.65 -35.13 30.49
N THR A 3 -15.45 -35.51 30.92
CA THR A 3 -14.18 -34.84 30.60
C THR A 3 -13.76 -35.01 29.13
N ASP A 4 -14.01 -36.18 28.56
CA ASP A 4 -13.64 -36.50 27.17
C ASP A 4 -14.52 -35.74 26.18
N VAL A 5 -15.82 -35.59 26.50
CA VAL A 5 -16.77 -34.76 25.73
C VAL A 5 -16.40 -33.28 25.81
N LEU A 6 -15.95 -32.80 26.98
CA LEU A 6 -15.46 -31.42 27.18
C LEU A 6 -14.19 -31.15 26.39
N LEU A 7 -13.23 -32.08 26.39
CA LEU A 7 -12.00 -31.97 25.60
C LEU A 7 -12.28 -31.98 24.10
N LEU A 8 -13.19 -32.83 23.63
CA LEU A 8 -13.61 -32.86 22.23
C LEU A 8 -14.30 -31.56 21.82
N TYR A 9 -15.18 -31.01 22.66
CA TYR A 9 -15.88 -29.75 22.37
C TYR A 9 -14.92 -28.56 22.31
N MET A 10 -13.96 -28.49 23.24
CA MET A 10 -12.89 -27.49 23.21
C MET A 10 -11.98 -27.65 21.98
N CYS A 11 -11.65 -28.88 21.58
CA CYS A 11 -10.82 -29.15 20.41
C CYS A 11 -11.53 -28.76 19.11
N VAL A 12 -12.84 -29.05 18.99
CA VAL A 12 -13.65 -28.65 17.82
C VAL A 12 -13.81 -27.13 17.76
N PHE A 13 -14.03 -26.46 18.90
CA PHE A 13 -14.12 -25.00 18.97
C PHE A 13 -12.78 -24.31 18.61
N VAL A 14 -11.65 -24.89 19.03
CA VAL A 14 -10.30 -24.39 18.68
C VAL A 14 -9.95 -24.67 17.21
N CYS A 15 -10.29 -25.85 16.68
CA CYS A 15 -10.07 -26.19 15.27
C CYS A 15 -10.89 -25.31 14.30
N GLY A 16 -12.08 -24.86 14.72
CA GLY A 16 -12.93 -23.95 13.94
C GLY A 16 -12.36 -22.55 13.74
N LEU A 17 -11.37 -22.14 14.55
CA LEU A 17 -10.69 -20.84 14.42
C LEU A 17 -9.49 -20.89 13.48
N CYS A 18 -9.10 -22.07 12.99
CA CYS A 18 -7.96 -22.20 12.09
C CYS A 18 -8.40 -22.03 10.62
N GLU A 19 -9.11 -20.95 10.32
CA GLU A 19 -9.43 -20.59 8.93
C GLU A 19 -8.14 -20.21 8.19
N CYS A 20 -7.83 -20.90 7.10
CA CYS A 20 -6.72 -20.53 6.23
C CYS A 20 -7.15 -19.38 5.34
N LYS A 21 -6.52 -18.21 5.47
CA LYS A 21 -6.92 -17.02 4.71
C LYS A 21 -6.08 -16.87 3.46
N THR A 22 -6.73 -17.10 2.33
CA THR A 22 -6.18 -16.78 1.01
C THR A 22 -6.86 -15.53 0.46
N PHE A 23 -6.09 -14.47 0.22
CA PHE A 23 -6.64 -13.24 -0.33
C PHE A 23 -6.94 -13.36 -1.84
N THR A 24 -7.94 -12.62 -2.28
CA THR A 24 -8.08 -12.23 -3.69
C THR A 24 -7.11 -11.08 -4.00
N ARG A 25 -6.84 -10.79 -5.28
CA ARG A 25 -5.98 -9.64 -5.65
C ARG A 25 -6.52 -8.31 -5.10
N CYS A 26 -7.82 -8.08 -5.21
CA CYS A 26 -8.44 -6.83 -4.76
C CYS A 26 -8.48 -6.70 -3.24
N SER A 27 -8.83 -7.77 -2.52
CA SER A 27 -8.83 -7.74 -1.06
C SER A 27 -7.42 -7.57 -0.51
N LEU A 28 -6.42 -8.25 -1.10
CA LEU A 28 -5.01 -8.06 -0.75
C LEU A 28 -4.55 -6.62 -0.98
N ALA A 29 -4.80 -6.07 -2.18
CA ALA A 29 -4.41 -4.70 -2.50
C ALA A 29 -5.03 -3.68 -1.53
N THR A 30 -6.28 -3.92 -1.12
CA THR A 30 -6.99 -3.10 -0.15
C THR A 30 -6.37 -3.18 1.24
N GLU A 31 -6.09 -4.39 1.74
CA GLU A 31 -5.43 -4.58 3.05
C GLU A 31 -4.02 -3.97 3.06
N LEU A 32 -3.23 -4.14 2.00
CA LEU A 32 -1.90 -3.53 1.89
C LEU A 32 -1.96 -2.01 1.99
N ILE A 33 -2.95 -1.35 1.38
CA ILE A 33 -3.13 0.10 1.52
C ILE A 33 -3.56 0.48 2.96
N LYS A 34 -4.37 -0.34 3.62
CA LYS A 34 -4.80 -0.09 5.01
C LYS A 34 -3.64 -0.09 5.99
N THR A 35 -2.57 -0.84 5.72
CA THR A 35 -1.34 -0.81 6.54
C THR A 35 -0.69 0.58 6.59
N LYS A 36 -0.84 1.38 5.52
CA LYS A 36 -0.15 2.67 5.28
C LYS A 36 1.37 2.57 5.20
N LEU A 37 1.92 1.37 5.06
CA LEU A 37 3.36 1.12 4.97
C LEU A 37 3.86 1.09 3.51
N ILE A 38 2.94 0.84 2.57
CA ILE A 38 3.26 0.72 1.15
C ILE A 38 2.80 1.96 0.38
N GLU A 39 3.71 2.54 -0.39
CA GLU A 39 3.36 3.55 -1.36
C GLU A 39 2.51 2.97 -2.50
N LYS A 40 1.45 3.68 -2.88
CA LYS A 40 0.53 3.25 -3.95
C LYS A 40 1.26 2.93 -5.26
N THR A 41 2.32 3.66 -5.57
CA THR A 41 3.17 3.48 -6.77
C THR A 41 3.76 2.07 -6.86
N PHE A 42 4.07 1.44 -5.72
CA PHE A 42 4.63 0.10 -5.65
C PHE A 42 3.61 -1.00 -5.36
N LEU A 43 2.33 -0.66 -5.18
CA LEU A 43 1.30 -1.60 -4.75
C LEU A 43 1.21 -2.84 -5.67
N GLY A 44 1.24 -2.64 -6.98
CA GLY A 44 1.21 -3.75 -7.94
C GLY A 44 2.44 -4.67 -7.85
N ASN A 45 3.61 -4.12 -7.51
CA ASN A 45 4.82 -4.92 -7.28
C ASN A 45 4.67 -5.80 -6.04
N TRP A 46 4.12 -5.25 -4.96
CA TRP A 46 3.86 -5.99 -3.73
C TRP A 46 2.81 -7.10 -3.93
N VAL A 47 1.70 -6.80 -4.62
CA VAL A 47 0.68 -7.81 -4.93
C VAL A 47 1.26 -8.92 -5.83
N CYS A 48 2.06 -8.56 -6.85
CA CYS A 48 2.73 -9.56 -7.69
C CYS A 48 3.68 -10.43 -6.88
N LEU A 49 4.53 -9.83 -6.05
CA LEU A 49 5.46 -10.54 -5.18
C LEU A 49 4.74 -11.58 -4.32
N ILE A 50 3.73 -11.16 -3.56
CA ILE A 50 2.97 -12.03 -2.67
C ILE A 50 2.29 -13.15 -3.46
N GLU A 51 1.67 -12.83 -4.59
CA GLU A 51 1.04 -13.84 -5.45
C GLU A 51 2.04 -14.89 -5.95
N LYS A 52 3.25 -14.49 -6.34
CA LYS A 52 4.26 -15.44 -6.84
C LYS A 52 4.99 -16.20 -5.73
N GLU A 53 5.06 -15.65 -4.53
CA GLU A 53 5.71 -16.30 -3.40
C GLU A 53 4.80 -17.30 -2.68
N SER A 54 3.59 -16.89 -2.34
CA SER A 54 2.68 -17.63 -1.44
C SER A 54 1.31 -17.93 -2.04
N ASN A 55 1.02 -17.48 -3.28
CA ASN A 55 -0.33 -17.47 -3.83
C ASN A 55 -1.36 -16.72 -2.96
N ARG A 56 -0.88 -15.70 -2.23
CA ARG A 56 -1.68 -14.83 -1.34
C ARG A 56 -2.27 -15.55 -0.12
N ASP A 57 -1.66 -16.65 0.29
CA ASP A 57 -2.00 -17.43 1.48
C ASP A 57 -1.19 -16.94 2.69
N THR A 58 -1.87 -16.50 3.75
CA THR A 58 -1.24 -16.01 4.98
C THR A 58 -0.52 -17.10 5.76
N LYS A 59 -0.94 -18.36 5.60
CA LYS A 59 -0.37 -19.50 6.32
C LYS A 59 0.69 -20.25 5.50
N ALA A 60 1.10 -19.70 4.35
CA ALA A 60 2.09 -20.31 3.49
C ALA A 60 3.41 -20.53 4.25
N TYR A 61 3.83 -21.79 4.37
CA TYR A 61 5.05 -22.18 5.07
C TYR A 61 5.86 -23.14 4.20
N ILE A 62 7.16 -22.90 4.09
CA ILE A 62 8.09 -23.77 3.38
C ILE A 62 9.29 -24.05 4.27
N GLU A 63 9.63 -25.32 4.40
CA GLU A 63 10.89 -25.77 4.98
C GLU A 63 11.69 -26.56 3.94
N THR A 64 12.90 -26.10 3.68
CA THR A 64 13.81 -26.76 2.75
C THR A 64 14.53 -27.93 3.43
N ALA A 65 15.05 -28.87 2.65
CA ALA A 65 15.90 -29.96 3.16
C ALA A 65 17.13 -29.47 3.95
N SER A 66 17.58 -28.23 3.69
CA SER A 66 18.68 -27.59 4.42
C SER A 66 18.28 -26.99 5.78
N GLY A 67 17.00 -27.07 6.16
CA GLY A 67 16.46 -26.49 7.39
C GLY A 67 16.16 -24.98 7.30
N LYS A 68 16.31 -24.36 6.13
CA LYS A 68 15.82 -22.98 5.93
C LYS A 68 14.30 -22.98 5.88
N LYS A 69 13.68 -22.10 6.67
CA LYS A 69 12.24 -21.93 6.79
C LYS A 69 11.82 -20.56 6.27
N TYR A 70 10.64 -20.49 5.65
CA TYR A 70 10.05 -19.29 5.06
C TYR A 70 8.57 -19.19 5.49
N TYR A 71 8.15 -17.97 5.84
CA TYR A 71 6.86 -17.73 6.48
C TYR A 71 6.02 -16.70 5.71
N GLY A 72 4.72 -16.99 5.60
CA GLY A 72 3.69 -16.03 5.29
C GLY A 72 3.64 -15.55 3.84
N LEU A 73 2.91 -14.46 3.66
CA LEU A 73 2.60 -13.87 2.35
C LEU A 73 3.85 -13.57 1.52
N TYR A 74 4.91 -13.08 2.17
CA TYR A 74 6.14 -12.65 1.54
C TYR A 74 7.22 -13.73 1.52
N GLN A 75 6.93 -14.92 2.07
CA GLN A 75 7.91 -15.99 2.27
C GLN A 75 9.20 -15.46 2.93
N ILE A 76 9.04 -14.81 4.08
CA ILE A 76 10.16 -14.19 4.82
C ILE A 76 11.00 -15.31 5.44
N PRO A 77 12.33 -15.37 5.23
CA PRO A 77 13.15 -16.43 5.80
C PRO A 77 13.38 -16.25 7.32
N ASN A 78 13.59 -17.36 8.02
CA ASN A 78 13.83 -17.44 9.47
C ASN A 78 15.00 -16.62 10.03
N ARG A 79 15.82 -15.96 9.20
CA ARG A 79 16.82 -14.99 9.67
C ARG A 79 16.21 -13.66 10.11
N TRP A 80 15.02 -13.31 9.60
CA TRP A 80 14.35 -12.04 9.91
C TRP A 80 13.42 -12.12 11.11
N CYS A 81 13.04 -13.32 11.54
CA CYS A 81 12.20 -13.59 12.69
C CYS A 81 12.86 -14.64 13.60
N ARG A 82 12.20 -15.02 14.70
CA ARG A 82 12.62 -16.16 15.52
C ARG A 82 11.41 -16.94 16.03
N GLU A 83 11.49 -18.27 16.02
CA GLU A 83 10.42 -19.15 16.52
C GLU A 83 10.37 -19.11 18.07
N GLY A 84 9.15 -19.14 18.63
CA GLY A 84 8.87 -19.16 20.06
C GLY A 84 9.11 -17.84 20.81
N LYS A 85 9.99 -16.97 20.32
CA LYS A 85 10.33 -15.67 20.94
C LYS A 85 10.71 -14.63 19.90
N LYS A 86 10.59 -13.34 20.24
CA LYS A 86 11.04 -12.25 19.36
C LYS A 86 12.54 -12.37 19.05
N GLY A 87 12.91 -12.09 17.81
CA GLY A 87 14.30 -12.08 17.37
C GLY A 87 14.43 -11.95 15.85
N GLY A 88 15.64 -12.19 15.34
CA GLY A 88 15.96 -11.94 13.94
C GLY A 88 16.03 -10.43 13.63
N ASP A 89 16.28 -10.10 12.37
CA ASP A 89 16.50 -8.72 11.94
C ASP A 89 15.24 -7.83 12.05
N CYS A 90 14.03 -8.40 12.03
CA CYS A 90 12.78 -7.68 12.28
C CYS A 90 12.36 -7.70 13.75
N ASN A 91 13.05 -8.46 14.62
CA ASN A 91 12.74 -8.58 16.04
C ASN A 91 11.28 -9.02 16.34
N ILE A 92 10.77 -9.98 15.57
CA ILE A 92 9.41 -10.53 15.69
C ILE A 92 9.44 -12.04 15.92
N LYS A 93 8.31 -12.58 16.37
CA LYS A 93 8.05 -14.01 16.40
C LYS A 93 7.70 -14.48 15.00
N CYS A 94 8.24 -15.61 14.53
CA CYS A 94 7.93 -16.11 13.19
C CYS A 94 6.45 -16.51 13.04
N GLU A 95 5.78 -16.84 14.15
CA GLU A 95 4.38 -17.25 14.17
C GLU A 95 3.42 -16.10 13.82
N LEU A 96 3.81 -14.84 14.02
CA LEU A 96 2.99 -13.69 13.64
C LEU A 96 2.92 -13.54 12.11
N LEU A 97 3.98 -13.95 11.42
CA LEU A 97 4.03 -13.99 9.95
C LEU A 97 3.13 -15.09 9.34
N LEU A 98 2.39 -15.84 10.15
CA LEU A 98 1.48 -16.90 9.70
C LEU A 98 0.04 -16.64 10.13
N ASP A 99 -0.25 -15.47 10.71
CA ASP A 99 -1.60 -15.07 11.07
C ASP A 99 -2.26 -14.20 9.98
N ASP A 100 -3.51 -13.81 10.21
CA ASP A 100 -4.31 -13.09 9.21
C ASP A 100 -4.16 -11.56 9.25
N ASP A 101 -3.48 -11.02 10.27
CA ASP A 101 -3.12 -9.60 10.39
C ASP A 101 -1.78 -9.34 9.71
N ILE A 102 -1.85 -8.92 8.45
CA ILE A 102 -0.67 -8.79 7.58
C ILE A 102 0.23 -7.57 7.92
N ARG A 103 -0.05 -6.84 9.01
CA ARG A 103 0.62 -5.56 9.29
C ARG A 103 2.09 -5.75 9.63
N ASP A 104 2.43 -6.69 10.51
CA ASP A 104 3.82 -6.94 10.88
C ASP A 104 4.58 -7.72 9.79
N ASP A 105 3.90 -8.55 9.01
CA ASP A 105 4.45 -9.10 7.76
C ASP A 105 4.89 -7.99 6.81
N THR A 106 3.99 -7.03 6.58
CA THR A 106 4.22 -5.91 5.67
C THR A 106 5.36 -5.04 6.19
N GLU A 107 5.39 -4.76 7.49
CA GLU A 107 6.47 -3.99 8.11
C GLU A 107 7.83 -4.66 7.96
N CYS A 108 7.91 -5.97 8.23
CA CYS A 108 9.14 -6.72 8.06
C CYS A 108 9.56 -6.76 6.58
N ALA A 109 8.63 -7.04 5.66
CA ALA A 109 8.92 -7.05 4.22
C ALA A 109 9.38 -5.67 3.69
N VAL A 110 8.79 -4.57 4.16
CA VAL A 110 9.23 -3.21 3.84
C VAL A 110 10.65 -2.95 4.34
N ASN A 111 11.02 -3.44 5.54
CA ASN A 111 12.39 -3.34 6.04
C ASN A 111 13.39 -4.10 5.15
N ILE A 112 13.01 -5.28 4.66
CA ILE A 112 13.80 -6.03 3.68
C ILE A 112 13.94 -5.23 2.39
N PHE A 113 12.84 -4.68 1.87
CA PHE A 113 12.83 -3.87 0.66
C PHE A 113 13.72 -2.63 0.78
N HIS A 114 13.71 -1.92 1.91
CA HIS A 114 14.60 -0.77 2.12
C HIS A 114 16.09 -1.14 2.12
N LYS A 115 16.43 -2.35 2.60
CA LYS A 115 17.82 -2.83 2.65
C LYS A 115 18.30 -3.40 1.32
N GLU A 116 17.46 -4.19 0.66
CA GLU A 116 17.87 -5.08 -0.44
C GLU A 116 17.13 -4.79 -1.75
N GLY A 117 16.01 -4.06 -1.69
CA GLY A 117 15.07 -3.89 -2.79
C GLY A 117 14.29 -5.16 -3.12
N PHE A 118 13.38 -5.07 -4.09
CA PHE A 118 12.58 -6.22 -4.53
C PHE A 118 13.41 -7.39 -5.10
N LYS A 119 14.66 -7.14 -5.54
CA LYS A 119 15.57 -8.18 -6.03
C LYS A 119 15.91 -9.23 -4.97
N TYR A 120 15.66 -8.93 -3.70
CA TYR A 120 15.78 -9.89 -2.60
C TYR A 120 14.93 -11.15 -2.84
N TRP A 121 13.79 -11.02 -3.53
CA TRP A 121 12.93 -12.13 -3.93
C TRP A 121 13.23 -12.53 -5.38
N PRO A 122 13.91 -13.67 -5.64
CA PRO A 122 14.27 -14.08 -7.00
C PRO A 122 13.05 -14.32 -7.89
N LYS A 123 11.94 -14.84 -7.33
CA LYS A 123 10.69 -15.01 -8.08
C LYS A 123 10.11 -13.67 -8.54
N TRP A 124 10.16 -12.63 -7.70
CA TRP A 124 9.73 -11.29 -8.15
C TRP A 124 10.58 -10.78 -9.32
N THR A 125 11.91 -10.97 -9.26
CA THR A 125 12.80 -10.51 -10.34
C THR A 125 12.46 -11.16 -11.68
N THR A 126 12.14 -12.46 -11.66
CA THR A 126 11.87 -13.24 -12.87
C THR A 126 10.41 -13.18 -13.33
N ARG A 127 9.47 -12.83 -12.44
CA ARG A 127 8.02 -12.93 -12.71
C ARG A 127 7.25 -11.62 -12.56
N CYS A 128 7.87 -10.54 -12.07
CA CYS A 128 7.19 -9.28 -11.78
C CYS A 128 7.89 -8.02 -12.30
N LYS A 129 9.23 -7.94 -12.27
CA LYS A 129 9.98 -6.69 -12.54
C LYS A 129 9.61 -5.97 -13.87
N ASN A 130 9.20 -6.72 -14.88
CA ASN A 130 8.77 -6.21 -16.19
C ASN A 130 7.38 -6.74 -16.60
N ASP A 131 6.59 -7.26 -15.65
CA ASP A 131 5.24 -7.77 -15.91
C ASP A 131 4.20 -6.81 -15.33
N ASN A 132 3.42 -6.20 -16.21
CA ASN A 132 2.38 -5.25 -15.83
C ASN A 132 0.98 -5.90 -15.75
N PHE A 133 0.85 -7.21 -15.92
CA PHE A 133 -0.46 -7.88 -15.89
C PHE A 133 -1.14 -7.67 -14.53
N ILE A 134 -0.48 -8.07 -13.45
CA ILE A 134 -1.04 -7.93 -12.09
C ILE A 134 -1.25 -6.46 -11.73
N THR A 135 -0.31 -5.58 -12.09
CA THR A 135 -0.44 -4.14 -11.83
C THR A 135 -1.66 -3.56 -12.52
N THR A 136 -1.99 -3.99 -13.75
CA THR A 136 -3.15 -3.50 -14.50
C THR A 136 -4.46 -4.01 -13.91
N GLU A 137 -4.50 -5.27 -13.47
CA GLU A 137 -5.69 -5.88 -12.89
C GLU A 137 -6.09 -5.25 -11.55
N ILE A 138 -5.12 -4.89 -10.68
CA ILE A 138 -5.46 -4.31 -9.38
C ILE A 138 -6.12 -2.93 -9.49
N TYR A 139 -5.86 -2.15 -10.54
CA TYR A 139 -6.49 -0.84 -10.71
C TYR A 139 -7.96 -0.92 -11.18
N LYS A 140 -8.41 -2.12 -11.56
CA LYS A 140 -9.83 -2.40 -11.86
C LYS A 140 -10.64 -2.72 -10.60
N CYS A 141 -9.99 -2.85 -9.44
CA CYS A 141 -10.68 -3.16 -8.19
C CYS A 141 -11.61 -1.99 -7.77
N PRO A 142 -12.91 -2.24 -7.51
CA PRO A 142 -13.89 -1.20 -7.19
C PRO A 142 -13.44 -0.27 -6.05
N ASP A 143 -12.95 -0.82 -4.94
CA ASP A 143 -12.58 -0.02 -3.76
C ASP A 143 -11.39 0.92 -4.00
N LEU A 144 -10.52 0.57 -4.96
CA LEU A 144 -9.37 1.39 -5.33
C LEU A 144 -9.73 2.47 -6.34
N SER A 145 -10.63 2.17 -7.28
CA SER A 145 -11.10 3.14 -8.28
C SER A 145 -11.93 4.23 -7.63
N THR A 146 -12.89 3.90 -6.75
CA THR A 146 -13.75 4.89 -6.08
C THR A 146 -12.92 5.84 -5.22
N ARG A 147 -11.92 5.33 -4.48
CA ARG A 147 -11.04 6.18 -3.68
C ARG A 147 -10.16 7.10 -4.53
N SER A 148 -9.76 6.65 -5.72
CA SER A 148 -9.02 7.47 -6.68
C SER A 148 -9.90 8.63 -7.20
N GLU A 149 -11.14 8.33 -7.58
CA GLU A 149 -12.11 9.31 -8.05
C GLU A 149 -12.48 10.34 -6.98
N ASP A 150 -12.72 9.90 -5.74
CA ASP A 150 -13.02 10.79 -4.62
C ASP A 150 -11.86 11.74 -4.28
N LEU A 151 -10.61 11.23 -4.35
CA LEU A 151 -9.42 12.05 -4.17
C LEU A 151 -9.32 13.11 -5.28
N LEU A 152 -9.46 12.72 -6.54
CA LEU A 152 -9.47 13.64 -7.69
C LEU A 152 -10.58 14.68 -7.58
N ARG A 153 -11.79 14.26 -7.18
CA ARG A 153 -12.92 15.15 -6.93
C ARG A 153 -12.60 16.13 -5.80
N SER A 154 -12.02 15.67 -4.69
CA SER A 154 -11.65 16.53 -3.56
C SER A 154 -10.59 17.57 -3.96
N GLU A 155 -9.61 17.20 -4.78
CA GLU A 155 -8.60 18.12 -5.30
C GLU A 155 -9.20 19.14 -6.26
N SER A 156 -10.11 18.72 -7.15
CA SER A 156 -10.82 19.62 -8.05
C SER A 156 -11.64 20.67 -7.28
N LEU A 157 -12.32 20.26 -6.20
CA LEU A 157 -13.07 21.15 -5.32
C LEU A 157 -12.16 22.12 -4.57
N ARG A 158 -11.01 21.65 -4.06
CA ARG A 158 -10.00 22.50 -3.42
C ARG A 158 -9.45 23.56 -4.40
N ARG A 159 -9.15 23.17 -5.65
CA ARG A 159 -8.70 24.09 -6.71
C ARG A 159 -9.77 25.14 -7.04
N ARG A 160 -11.03 24.73 -7.21
CA ARG A 160 -12.16 25.65 -7.44
C ARG A 160 -12.34 26.65 -6.30
N ARG A 161 -12.28 26.21 -5.04
CA ARG A 161 -12.35 27.10 -3.87
C ARG A 161 -11.19 28.10 -3.82
N LYS A 162 -9.96 27.67 -4.17
CA LYS A 162 -8.79 28.55 -4.24
C LYS A 162 -8.96 29.60 -5.34
N GLN A 163 -9.42 29.21 -6.53
CA GLN A 163 -9.72 30.14 -7.62
C GLN A 163 -10.83 31.12 -7.26
N ALA A 164 -11.92 30.68 -6.61
CA ALA A 164 -12.99 31.56 -6.15
C ALA A 164 -12.49 32.61 -5.13
N ARG A 165 -11.59 32.23 -4.20
CA ARG A 165 -10.95 33.18 -3.27
C ARG A 165 -10.03 34.19 -3.97
N VAL A 166 -9.28 33.75 -4.98
CA VAL A 166 -8.43 34.65 -5.79
C VAL A 166 -9.29 35.59 -6.63
N GLY A 167 -10.35 35.08 -7.25
CA GLY A 167 -11.34 35.88 -7.97
C GLY A 167 -12.01 36.91 -7.07
N MET A 168 -12.43 36.51 -5.85
CA MET A 168 -12.96 37.42 -4.84
C MET A 168 -11.95 38.51 -4.45
N LYS A 169 -10.65 38.18 -4.33
CA LYS A 169 -9.58 39.16 -4.09
C LYS A 169 -9.38 40.13 -5.26
N LEU A 170 -9.48 39.66 -6.50
CA LEU A 170 -9.40 40.51 -7.70
C LEU A 170 -10.61 41.44 -7.81
N VAL A 171 -11.81 40.95 -7.48
CA VAL A 171 -13.05 41.76 -7.47
C VAL A 171 -13.05 42.81 -6.36
N THR A 172 -12.42 42.52 -5.22
CA THR A 172 -12.33 43.43 -4.07
C THR A 172 -11.10 44.33 -4.08
N SER A 173 -10.20 44.20 -5.08
CA SER A 173 -9.12 45.16 -5.28
C SER A 173 -9.70 46.48 -5.78
N PRO A 174 -9.46 47.63 -5.10
CA PRO A 174 -9.92 48.92 -5.60
C PRO A 174 -9.34 49.14 -7.00
N LYS A 175 -10.18 49.51 -7.96
CA LYS A 175 -9.73 50.00 -9.27
C LYS A 175 -8.87 51.25 -9.01
N THR A 176 -7.55 51.11 -9.07
CA THR A 176 -6.67 52.27 -9.19
C THR A 176 -6.98 52.94 -10.51
N TYR A 177 -7.44 54.18 -10.42
CA TYR A 177 -7.80 55.05 -11.54
C TYR A 177 -6.69 55.05 -12.59
N PHE A 178 -7.07 54.69 -13.81
CA PHE A 178 -6.26 54.87 -15.01
C PHE A 178 -6.28 56.37 -15.32
N VAL A 179 -5.16 57.06 -15.09
CA VAL A 179 -4.93 58.39 -15.64
C VAL A 179 -4.26 58.17 -16.98
N ASP A 180 -5.00 58.38 -18.07
CA ASP A 180 -4.44 58.44 -19.41
C ASP A 180 -3.48 59.63 -19.49
N HIS A 181 -2.18 59.34 -19.57
CA HIS A 181 -1.19 60.31 -20.05
C HIS A 181 -0.09 59.57 -20.80
N VAL A 182 -0.25 59.46 -22.13
CA VAL A 182 0.87 59.23 -23.06
C VAL A 182 0.75 60.17 -24.24
N LEU A 183 1.38 61.33 -24.06
CA LEU A 183 2.30 62.01 -24.98
C LEU A 183 2.14 61.73 -26.49
N ARG A 184 1.72 62.76 -27.25
CA ARG A 184 2.36 63.11 -28.53
C ARG A 184 2.45 64.62 -28.71
N GLY A 185 3.67 65.07 -28.96
CA GLY A 185 3.94 66.10 -29.96
C GLY A 185 3.96 67.54 -29.48
N GLN A 186 5.17 68.02 -29.20
CA GLN A 186 5.50 69.45 -29.26
C GLN A 186 5.08 70.04 -30.61
N ALA A 187 4.43 71.20 -30.59
CA ALA A 187 4.57 72.21 -31.63
C ALA A 187 4.56 73.60 -30.97
N ILE A 188 5.57 74.35 -31.36
CA ILE A 188 6.10 75.61 -30.84
C ILE A 188 5.18 76.76 -31.28
N ALA A 189 5.14 77.84 -30.48
CA ALA A 189 4.39 79.06 -30.74
C ALA A 189 5.09 80.03 -31.73
N ALA A 190 4.28 80.98 -32.25
CA ALA A 190 4.63 82.21 -32.99
C ALA A 190 5.21 82.00 -34.42
N SER A 191 4.70 82.63 -35.47
CA SER A 191 4.07 83.96 -35.63
C SER A 191 2.96 83.94 -36.67
#